data_AF-A0A409YJT9-F1
#
_entry.id   AF-A0A409YJT9-F1
#
_cell.length_a   1.000
_cell.length_b   1.000
_cell.length_c   1.000
_cell.angle_alpha   90.00
_cell.angle_beta   90.00
_cell.angle_gamma   90.00
#
_symmetry.space_group_name_H-M   'P 1'
#
loop_
_entity.id
_entity.type
_entity.pdbx_description
1 polymer ?
#
loop_
_entity_poly.entity_id
_entity_poly.type
_entity_poly.pdbx_seq_one_letter_code
_entity_poly.pdbx_strand_id
1 'polypeptide(L)'
;MSLTNTGIFFVWGEPGPNLSHDEINDVYDNHHIPARLAIPGFIAASRYIATDANASSPQPTLLTLYDLTSSQVPFDQAYKSLSAQPPSDRQKAIISGFKSLNRSVYDLIFEQSREKQRYEGGYEHILLVNMTIPPSPPSLEEEINNWYDQVHIRDISHCEEWVRTRRFRLVPGSSINLVSSSSSSVTPTTHKYLTIHSFVHPTPTFNVLASPSFIRAGQTKEAQRYMGLVELEVRSFVLTKKFGPKLDDEIELNDWYDKEHIPGLHSLPSFITTQRYIAADSLTPTYLCIHTLASTDFEYILTSPGFQGLLSRASPREISLLTRVQLFSGRAYEPLFELSSFPNTAASTSLSSPTRFPQLIAHHRPAAKYILLVSVDLIDKSPAFESSLNLWYNTVHIPAISHTVGWVRSRRFEIKDGVEISAHTGGQNIGDTATFNASKESNDLESSHLHAYQYITLHEFSTDKYVSDPATMAAFQSKEAQRMHMLPKVKLDFRHFVLYKDFSCHG
;
A
#
# COMPACT_ATOMS: atom_id res chain seq x y z
N MET A 1 6.48 12.42 -1.80
CA MET A 1 6.86 11.65 -3.00
C MET A 1 5.82 10.54 -3.14
N SER A 2 5.10 10.48 -4.26
CA SER A 2 4.20 9.37 -4.58
C SER A 2 4.99 8.06 -4.51
N LEU A 3 4.53 7.03 -3.80
CA LEU A 3 5.06 5.66 -3.97
C LEU A 3 4.74 5.17 -5.38
N THR A 4 5.50 5.63 -6.35
CA THR A 4 5.61 4.97 -7.64
C THR A 4 6.37 3.68 -7.40
N ASN A 5 5.76 2.54 -7.73
CA ASN A 5 6.47 1.26 -7.85
C ASN A 5 7.60 1.43 -8.88
N THR A 6 8.82 1.72 -8.42
CA THR A 6 9.93 2.12 -9.31
C THR A 6 10.83 0.96 -9.73
N GLY A 7 10.58 -0.25 -9.25
CA GLY A 7 11.36 -1.42 -9.64
C GLY A 7 10.55 -2.71 -9.74
N ILE A 8 11.02 -3.65 -10.55
CA ILE A 8 10.42 -4.98 -10.64
C ILE A 8 11.48 -6.06 -10.45
N PHE A 9 11.19 -7.03 -9.59
CA PHE A 9 11.99 -8.24 -9.48
C PHE A 9 11.37 -9.31 -10.37
N PHE A 10 12.09 -9.64 -11.44
CA PHE A 10 11.64 -10.53 -12.49
C PHE A 10 12.24 -11.92 -12.30
N VAL A 11 11.42 -12.96 -12.19
CA VAL A 11 11.88 -14.35 -12.04
C VAL A 11 11.09 -15.25 -12.96
N TRP A 12 11.77 -15.98 -13.82
CA TRP A 12 11.14 -16.95 -14.71
C TRP A 12 11.93 -18.26 -14.75
N GLY A 13 11.24 -19.36 -14.97
CA GLY A 13 11.86 -20.68 -14.90
C GLY A 13 11.06 -21.76 -15.60
N GLU A 14 11.79 -22.78 -16.02
CA GLU A 14 11.26 -23.97 -16.68
C GLU A 14 11.42 -25.18 -15.76
N PRO A 15 10.31 -25.81 -15.34
CA PRO A 15 10.37 -27.03 -14.55
C PRO A 15 11.06 -28.20 -15.28
N GLY A 16 11.79 -29.01 -14.52
CA GLY A 16 12.26 -30.33 -14.91
C GLY A 16 11.12 -31.32 -15.10
N PRO A 17 11.33 -32.44 -15.83
CA PRO A 17 10.31 -33.46 -16.02
C PRO A 17 9.83 -34.11 -14.71
N ASN A 18 10.64 -34.03 -13.65
CA ASN A 18 10.38 -34.64 -12.35
C ASN A 18 9.86 -33.64 -11.31
N LEU A 19 9.61 -32.39 -11.69
CA LEU A 19 9.16 -31.34 -10.79
C LEU A 19 7.70 -31.01 -11.10
N SER A 20 6.78 -31.36 -10.20
CA SER A 20 5.35 -31.10 -10.43
C SER A 20 4.99 -29.63 -10.21
N HIS A 21 3.98 -29.14 -10.94
CA HIS A 21 3.46 -27.79 -10.72
C HIS A 21 2.91 -27.60 -9.30
N ASP A 22 2.31 -28.64 -8.71
CA ASP A 22 1.74 -28.56 -7.36
C ASP A 22 2.82 -28.41 -6.29
N GLU A 23 3.94 -29.13 -6.42
CA GLU A 23 5.08 -28.96 -5.50
C GLU A 23 5.71 -27.58 -5.61
N ILE A 24 5.87 -27.05 -6.83
CA ILE A 24 6.34 -25.68 -7.04
C ILE A 24 5.35 -24.71 -6.40
N ASN A 25 4.06 -24.88 -6.67
CA ASN A 25 3.01 -23.99 -6.18
C ASN A 25 2.99 -23.96 -4.65
N ASP A 26 2.99 -25.10 -4.00
CA ASP A 26 2.94 -25.15 -2.54
C ASP A 26 4.15 -24.47 -1.89
N VAL A 27 5.36 -24.71 -2.41
CA VAL A 27 6.57 -24.06 -1.88
C VAL A 27 6.57 -22.56 -2.17
N TYR A 28 6.16 -22.15 -3.38
CA TYR A 28 6.13 -20.73 -3.74
C TYR A 28 5.10 -19.96 -2.93
N ASP A 29 3.90 -20.52 -2.79
CA ASP A 29 2.74 -19.87 -2.20
C ASP A 29 2.85 -19.78 -0.68
N ASN A 30 3.33 -20.84 -0.03
CA ASN A 30 3.29 -20.95 1.44
C ASN A 30 4.61 -20.58 2.11
N HIS A 31 5.73 -20.54 1.37
CA HIS A 31 7.05 -20.29 1.95
C HIS A 31 7.84 -19.22 1.20
N HIS A 32 8.03 -19.38 -0.11
CA HIS A 32 8.97 -18.54 -0.87
C HIS A 32 8.51 -17.09 -1.00
N ILE A 33 7.28 -16.86 -1.48
CA ILE A 33 6.71 -15.53 -1.70
C ILE A 33 6.39 -14.83 -0.38
N PRO A 34 5.73 -15.46 0.61
CA PRO A 34 5.47 -14.82 1.91
C PRO A 34 6.75 -14.29 2.58
N ALA A 35 7.83 -15.09 2.56
CA ALA A 35 9.11 -14.65 3.11
C ALA A 35 9.70 -13.41 2.41
N ARG A 36 9.43 -13.24 1.11
CA ARG A 36 9.87 -12.06 0.35
C ARG A 36 8.98 -10.85 0.61
N LEU A 37 7.67 -11.04 0.69
CA LEU A 37 6.73 -9.96 1.01
C LEU A 37 6.89 -9.45 2.45
N ALA A 38 7.53 -10.21 3.34
CA ALA A 38 7.93 -9.73 4.66
C ALA A 38 9.13 -8.75 4.64
N ILE A 39 9.87 -8.66 3.52
CA ILE A 39 10.99 -7.72 3.39
C ILE A 39 10.46 -6.32 3.05
N PRO A 40 10.80 -5.28 3.82
CA PRO A 40 10.46 -3.91 3.47
C PRO A 40 10.88 -3.56 2.04
N GLY A 41 9.93 -3.05 1.26
CA GLY A 41 10.16 -2.69 -0.15
C GLY A 41 9.66 -3.71 -1.17
N PHE A 42 9.33 -4.95 -0.77
CA PHE A 42 8.51 -5.84 -1.57
C PHE A 42 7.03 -5.51 -1.35
N ILE A 43 6.31 -5.12 -2.40
CA ILE A 43 4.93 -4.61 -2.29
C ILE A 43 3.92 -5.74 -2.55
N ALA A 44 4.09 -6.44 -3.66
CA ALA A 44 3.19 -7.47 -4.14
C ALA A 44 3.96 -8.49 -4.99
N ALA A 45 3.37 -9.65 -5.21
CA ALA A 45 3.88 -10.63 -6.16
C ALA A 45 2.76 -11.16 -7.04
N SER A 46 3.06 -11.45 -8.30
CA SER A 46 2.13 -12.03 -9.26
C SER A 46 2.80 -13.22 -9.95
N ARG A 47 2.10 -14.35 -9.98
CA ARG A 47 2.53 -15.58 -10.65
C ARG A 47 1.73 -15.77 -11.92
N TYR A 48 2.41 -16.20 -12.97
CA TYR A 48 1.84 -16.40 -14.28
C TYR A 48 2.32 -17.72 -14.89
N ILE A 49 1.50 -18.27 -15.78
CA ILE A 49 1.85 -19.40 -16.64
C ILE A 49 1.77 -18.99 -18.10
N ALA A 50 2.72 -19.48 -18.90
CA ALA A 50 2.79 -19.18 -20.33
C ALA A 50 1.54 -19.71 -21.06
N THR A 51 0.89 -18.84 -21.84
CA THR A 51 -0.22 -19.19 -22.73
C THR A 51 0.23 -19.42 -24.16
N ASP A 52 1.47 -19.04 -24.47
CA ASP A 52 2.13 -19.34 -25.73
C ASP A 52 2.80 -20.72 -25.75
N ALA A 53 2.62 -21.54 -24.70
CA ALA A 53 3.19 -22.86 -24.53
C ALA A 53 2.41 -23.99 -25.24
N ASN A 54 3.10 -24.78 -26.06
CA ASN A 54 2.70 -25.97 -26.78
C ASN A 54 3.94 -26.88 -27.00
N ALA A 55 3.78 -28.04 -27.64
CA ALA A 55 4.86 -29.03 -27.82
C ALA A 55 6.10 -28.51 -28.57
N SER A 56 6.02 -27.35 -29.23
CA SER A 56 7.11 -26.67 -29.96
C SER A 56 7.40 -25.26 -29.42
N SER A 57 6.84 -24.90 -28.26
CA SER A 57 6.85 -23.53 -27.78
C SER A 57 8.10 -23.10 -27.02
N PRO A 58 8.32 -21.77 -26.93
CA PRO A 58 9.41 -21.20 -26.15
C PRO A 58 9.27 -21.47 -24.65
N GLN A 59 10.39 -21.83 -24.03
CA GLN A 59 10.60 -21.86 -22.58
C GLN A 59 11.25 -20.52 -22.16
N PRO A 60 11.06 -20.02 -20.92
CA PRO A 60 10.46 -20.71 -19.77
C PRO A 60 8.93 -20.58 -19.66
N THR A 61 8.26 -21.53 -19.00
CA THR A 61 6.80 -21.60 -18.84
C THR A 61 6.25 -20.88 -17.60
N LEU A 62 7.05 -20.73 -16.54
CA LEU A 62 6.63 -20.10 -15.29
C LEU A 62 7.26 -18.71 -15.14
N LEU A 63 6.45 -17.76 -14.67
CA LEU A 63 6.88 -16.40 -14.39
C LEU A 63 6.37 -15.94 -13.02
N THR A 64 7.21 -15.27 -12.26
CA THR A 64 6.88 -14.54 -11.03
C THR A 64 7.44 -13.13 -11.13
N LEU A 65 6.58 -12.15 -10.90
CA LEU A 65 6.91 -10.73 -10.85
C LEU A 65 6.70 -10.24 -9.43
N TYR A 66 7.69 -9.53 -8.86
CA TYR A 66 7.50 -8.79 -7.61
C TYR A 66 7.56 -7.29 -7.90
N ASP A 67 6.54 -6.58 -7.43
CA ASP A 67 6.50 -5.13 -7.45
C ASP A 67 7.32 -4.58 -6.28
N LEU A 68 8.20 -3.62 -6.54
CA LEU A 68 9.15 -3.09 -5.55
C LEU A 68 8.97 -1.58 -5.36
N THR A 69 9.22 -1.11 -4.14
CA THR A 69 9.32 0.35 -3.89
C THR A 69 10.49 0.96 -4.68
N SER A 70 11.56 0.20 -4.87
CA SER A 70 12.75 0.57 -5.65
C SER A 70 13.48 -0.67 -6.18
N SER A 71 14.15 -0.53 -7.32
CA SER A 71 15.05 -1.55 -7.88
C SER A 71 16.24 -1.87 -6.96
N GLN A 72 16.50 -1.04 -5.94
CA GLN A 72 17.60 -1.26 -5.00
C GLN A 72 17.27 -2.33 -3.94
N VAL A 73 15.98 -2.61 -3.68
CA VAL A 73 15.52 -3.51 -2.61
C VAL A 73 16.18 -4.91 -2.65
N PRO A 74 16.33 -5.58 -3.81
CA PRO A 74 16.98 -6.90 -3.87
C PRO A 74 18.50 -6.88 -3.63
N PHE A 75 19.10 -5.70 -3.41
CA PHE A 75 20.52 -5.54 -3.05
C PHE A 75 20.72 -5.15 -1.58
N ASP A 76 19.65 -4.87 -0.85
CA ASP A 76 19.71 -4.49 0.55
C ASP A 76 20.03 -5.66 1.48
N GLN A 77 20.49 -5.33 2.68
CA GLN A 77 20.89 -6.32 3.68
C GLN A 77 19.73 -7.25 4.07
N ALA A 78 18.49 -6.75 4.13
CA ALA A 78 17.33 -7.57 4.46
C ALA A 78 17.12 -8.72 3.45
N TYR A 79 17.17 -8.42 2.15
CA TYR A 79 17.05 -9.44 1.10
C TYR A 79 18.27 -10.37 1.04
N LYS A 80 19.49 -9.82 1.22
CA LYS A 80 20.72 -10.62 1.29
C LYS A 80 20.69 -11.60 2.47
N SER A 81 20.21 -11.17 3.63
CA SER A 81 20.07 -12.02 4.82
C SER A 81 19.09 -13.17 4.57
N LEU A 82 17.91 -12.91 3.97
CA LEU A 82 16.98 -13.97 3.58
C LEU A 82 17.62 -14.93 2.56
N SER A 83 18.33 -14.40 1.57
CA SER A 83 18.98 -15.20 0.52
C SER A 83 20.16 -16.03 1.03
N ALA A 84 20.79 -15.63 2.14
CA ALA A 84 21.91 -16.32 2.75
C ALA A 84 21.46 -17.44 3.71
N GLN A 85 20.18 -17.48 4.11
CA GLN A 85 19.67 -18.56 4.94
C GLN A 85 19.76 -19.89 4.19
N PRO A 86 20.17 -20.98 4.87
CA PRO A 86 20.22 -22.29 4.23
C PRO A 86 18.81 -22.68 3.78
N PRO A 87 18.60 -22.98 2.48
CA PRO A 87 17.30 -23.41 2.01
C PRO A 87 16.91 -24.72 2.71
N SER A 88 15.63 -24.86 3.04
CA SER A 88 15.09 -26.15 3.46
C SER A 88 15.34 -27.22 2.39
N ASP A 89 15.38 -28.50 2.76
CA ASP A 89 15.60 -29.58 1.80
C ASP A 89 14.54 -29.59 0.69
N ARG A 90 13.32 -29.16 1.03
CA ARG A 90 12.24 -28.95 0.07
C ARG A 90 12.55 -27.82 -0.91
N GLN A 91 13.03 -26.67 -0.45
CA GLN A 91 13.43 -25.57 -1.33
C GLN A 91 14.63 -25.94 -2.22
N LYS A 92 15.60 -26.69 -1.68
CA LYS A 92 16.72 -27.24 -2.47
C LYS A 92 16.20 -28.15 -3.58
N ALA A 93 15.31 -29.09 -3.24
CA ALA A 93 14.70 -30.00 -4.19
C ALA A 93 13.99 -29.24 -5.31
N ILE A 94 13.17 -28.23 -4.97
CA ILE A 94 12.50 -27.37 -5.95
C ILE A 94 13.52 -26.68 -6.87
N ILE A 95 14.51 -25.97 -6.32
CA ILE A 95 15.50 -25.22 -7.12
C ILE A 95 16.29 -26.16 -8.04
N SER A 96 16.73 -27.31 -7.53
CA SER A 96 17.45 -28.32 -8.32
C SER A 96 16.58 -29.00 -9.38
N GLY A 97 15.27 -28.98 -9.21
CA GLY A 97 14.30 -29.54 -10.14
C GLY A 97 14.02 -28.64 -11.34
N PHE A 98 14.45 -27.37 -11.36
CA PHE A 98 14.31 -26.50 -12.54
C PHE A 98 15.37 -26.83 -13.59
N LYS A 99 14.96 -26.87 -14.88
CA LYS A 99 15.90 -26.91 -16.01
C LYS A 99 16.60 -25.56 -16.19
N SER A 100 15.82 -24.49 -16.00
CA SER A 100 16.31 -23.12 -16.01
C SER A 100 15.55 -22.31 -14.96
N LEU A 101 16.24 -21.44 -14.26
CA LEU A 101 15.63 -20.48 -13.34
C LEU A 101 16.51 -19.24 -13.33
N ASN A 102 15.98 -18.13 -13.83
CA ASN A 102 16.72 -16.88 -13.91
C ASN A 102 15.96 -15.80 -13.13
N ARG A 103 16.73 -14.92 -12.49
CA ARG A 103 16.22 -13.71 -11.87
C ARG A 103 16.90 -12.49 -12.45
N SER A 104 16.20 -11.37 -12.52
CA SER A 104 16.74 -10.07 -12.93
C SER A 104 16.00 -8.95 -12.22
N VAL A 105 16.63 -7.79 -12.08
CA VAL A 105 16.02 -6.59 -11.47
C VAL A 105 15.97 -5.49 -12.51
N TYR A 106 14.85 -4.78 -12.59
CA TYR A 106 14.70 -3.68 -13.54
C TYR A 106 14.16 -2.40 -12.87
N ASP A 107 14.59 -1.25 -13.36
CA ASP A 107 14.07 0.09 -13.05
C ASP A 107 12.88 0.42 -13.95
N LEU A 108 11.79 0.96 -13.40
CA LEU A 108 10.69 1.51 -14.18
C LEU A 108 11.16 2.77 -14.91
N ILE A 109 10.99 2.81 -16.24
CA ILE A 109 11.35 3.95 -17.09
C ILE A 109 10.14 4.62 -17.74
N PHE A 110 9.01 3.92 -17.86
CA PHE A 110 7.78 4.45 -18.44
C PHE A 110 6.56 3.65 -17.96
N GLU A 111 5.44 4.34 -17.71
CA GLU A 111 4.15 3.71 -17.41
C GLU A 111 3.03 4.49 -18.11
N GLN A 112 2.10 3.76 -18.71
CA GLN A 112 0.84 4.29 -19.23
C GLN A 112 -0.28 3.33 -18.86
N SER A 113 -1.39 3.83 -18.34
CA SER A 113 -2.58 3.04 -17.99
C SER A 113 -3.85 3.75 -18.46
N ARG A 114 -4.93 2.98 -18.63
CA ARG A 114 -6.27 3.60 -18.73
C ARG A 114 -6.64 4.20 -17.38
N GLU A 115 -7.28 5.37 -17.40
CA GLU A 115 -7.93 5.91 -16.21
C GLU A 115 -8.93 4.90 -15.64
N LYS A 116 -9.03 4.85 -14.30
CA LYS A 116 -9.67 3.80 -13.48
C LYS A 116 -11.05 3.33 -13.97
N GLN A 117 -11.08 2.50 -15.00
CA GLN A 117 -12.20 1.61 -15.29
C GLN A 117 -11.82 0.23 -14.77
N ARG A 118 -12.59 -0.21 -13.77
CA ARG A 118 -12.47 -1.54 -13.20
C ARG A 118 -13.02 -2.53 -14.22
N TYR A 119 -12.21 -3.51 -14.60
CA TYR A 119 -12.71 -4.67 -15.34
C TYR A 119 -13.20 -5.70 -14.32
N GLU A 120 -14.51 -5.88 -14.21
CA GLU A 120 -15.09 -6.94 -13.38
C GLU A 120 -15.20 -8.24 -14.21
N GLY A 121 -14.67 -9.35 -13.68
CA GLY A 121 -14.97 -10.70 -14.21
C GLY A 121 -14.10 -11.23 -15.36
N GLY A 122 -12.88 -10.74 -15.57
CA GLY A 122 -11.94 -11.26 -16.58
C GLY A 122 -10.64 -11.83 -16.01
N TYR A 123 -9.92 -12.61 -16.82
CA TYR A 123 -8.57 -13.08 -16.55
C TYR A 123 -7.56 -12.00 -16.91
N GLU A 124 -6.54 -11.82 -16.07
CA GLU A 124 -5.42 -10.92 -16.37
C GLU A 124 -4.40 -11.65 -17.23
N HIS A 125 -4.12 -11.07 -18.38
CA HIS A 125 -3.09 -11.52 -19.31
C HIS A 125 -1.98 -10.50 -19.39
N ILE A 126 -0.76 -10.98 -19.58
CA ILE A 126 0.35 -10.12 -19.91
C ILE A 126 1.01 -10.55 -21.21
N LEU A 127 1.42 -9.55 -21.99
CA LEU A 127 2.39 -9.70 -23.05
C LEU A 127 3.71 -9.09 -22.58
N LEU A 128 4.70 -9.96 -22.49
CA LEU A 128 6.07 -9.60 -22.16
C LEU A 128 6.84 -9.38 -23.46
N VAL A 129 7.49 -8.23 -23.59
CA VAL A 129 8.39 -7.90 -24.70
C VAL A 129 9.76 -7.59 -24.12
N ASN A 130 10.64 -8.57 -24.20
CA ASN A 130 12.06 -8.46 -23.92
C ASN A 130 12.76 -7.89 -25.16
N MET A 131 13.56 -6.85 -24.99
CA MET A 131 14.22 -6.16 -26.09
C MET A 131 15.70 -5.92 -25.79
N THR A 132 16.55 -6.26 -26.76
CA THR A 132 17.95 -5.86 -26.82
C THR A 132 18.18 -5.01 -28.05
N ILE A 133 18.83 -3.86 -27.85
CA ILE A 133 19.29 -3.02 -28.96
C ILE A 133 20.76 -3.40 -29.20
N PRO A 134 21.11 -3.94 -30.38
CA PRO A 134 22.50 -4.23 -30.72
C PRO A 134 23.39 -2.99 -30.61
N PRO A 135 24.72 -3.16 -30.45
CA PRO A 135 25.65 -2.04 -30.39
C PRO A 135 25.42 -1.06 -31.55
N SER A 136 25.01 0.16 -31.21
CA SER A 136 24.58 1.20 -32.15
C SER A 136 24.89 2.59 -31.58
N PRO A 137 24.87 3.66 -32.39
CA PRO A 137 25.05 5.02 -31.89
C PRO A 137 24.00 5.36 -30.82
N PRO A 138 24.34 6.06 -29.72
CA PRO A 138 23.41 6.38 -28.64
C PRO A 138 22.12 7.07 -29.10
N SER A 139 22.19 7.87 -30.17
CA SER A 139 21.05 8.55 -30.77
C SER A 139 19.98 7.58 -31.29
N LEU A 140 20.36 6.40 -31.79
CA LEU A 140 19.42 5.41 -32.30
C LEU A 140 18.66 4.74 -31.15
N GLU A 141 19.35 4.43 -30.05
CA GLU A 141 18.71 3.88 -28.86
C GLU A 141 17.70 4.87 -28.25
N GLU A 142 18.03 6.16 -28.20
CA GLU A 142 17.11 7.21 -27.76
C GLU A 142 15.91 7.33 -28.71
N GLU A 143 16.15 7.32 -30.02
CA GLU A 143 15.10 7.36 -31.06
C GLU A 143 14.12 6.19 -30.92
N ILE A 144 14.63 4.95 -30.76
CA ILE A 144 13.82 3.74 -30.57
C ILE A 144 12.99 3.85 -29.28
N ASN A 145 13.61 4.27 -28.16
CA ASN A 145 12.90 4.39 -26.89
C ASN A 145 11.79 5.44 -26.95
N ASN A 146 12.07 6.60 -27.54
CA ASN A 146 11.07 7.67 -27.68
C ASN A 146 9.92 7.24 -28.60
N TRP A 147 10.22 6.58 -29.72
CA TRP A 147 9.18 6.00 -30.57
C TRP A 147 8.33 4.97 -29.82
N TYR A 148 8.96 4.09 -29.05
CA TYR A 148 8.26 3.05 -28.30
C TYR A 148 7.30 3.66 -27.28
N ASP A 149 7.76 4.65 -26.50
CA ASP A 149 6.98 5.32 -25.45
C ASP A 149 5.83 6.16 -26.01
N GLN A 150 6.09 6.95 -27.05
CA GLN A 150 5.15 7.97 -27.52
C GLN A 150 4.20 7.47 -28.62
N VAL A 151 4.63 6.47 -29.39
CA VAL A 151 3.90 6.00 -30.57
C VAL A 151 3.44 4.56 -30.37
N HIS A 152 4.37 3.63 -30.18
CA HIS A 152 4.03 2.21 -30.21
C HIS A 152 3.11 1.79 -29.05
N ILE A 153 3.38 2.27 -27.83
CA ILE A 153 2.51 1.99 -26.68
C ILE A 153 1.12 2.62 -26.86
N ARG A 154 1.04 3.82 -27.46
CA ARG A 154 -0.24 4.44 -27.78
C ARG A 154 -1.03 3.57 -28.77
N ASP A 155 -0.38 3.03 -29.80
CA ASP A 155 -1.04 2.12 -30.75
C ASP A 155 -1.59 0.86 -30.04
N ILE A 156 -0.82 0.27 -29.13
CA ILE A 156 -1.28 -0.88 -28.31
C ILE A 156 -2.42 -0.48 -27.37
N SER A 157 -2.42 0.75 -26.82
CA SER A 157 -3.45 1.21 -25.88
C SER A 157 -4.87 1.27 -26.46
N HIS A 158 -4.98 1.24 -27.79
CA HIS A 158 -6.25 1.14 -28.52
C HIS A 158 -6.84 -0.28 -28.55
N CYS A 159 -6.12 -1.32 -28.11
CA CYS A 159 -6.71 -2.65 -27.95
C CYS A 159 -7.78 -2.59 -26.85
N GLU A 160 -8.99 -3.12 -27.09
CA GLU A 160 -10.12 -3.00 -26.15
C GLU A 160 -9.80 -3.59 -24.77
N GLU A 161 -9.07 -4.70 -24.75
CA GLU A 161 -8.67 -5.45 -23.57
C GLU A 161 -7.52 -4.79 -22.79
N TRP A 162 -6.86 -3.78 -23.38
CA TRP A 162 -5.67 -3.18 -22.79
C TRP A 162 -5.97 -2.42 -21.51
N VAL A 163 -5.15 -2.66 -20.49
CA VAL A 163 -5.27 -2.01 -19.17
C VAL A 163 -4.12 -1.06 -18.93
N ARG A 164 -2.90 -1.55 -19.16
CA ARG A 164 -1.67 -0.85 -18.77
C ARG A 164 -0.48 -1.35 -19.57
N THR A 165 0.49 -0.48 -19.78
CA THR A 165 1.85 -0.83 -20.19
C THR A 165 2.84 -0.26 -19.19
N ARG A 166 3.83 -1.06 -18.78
CA ARG A 166 5.01 -0.61 -18.05
C ARG A 166 6.27 -1.02 -18.80
N ARG A 167 7.23 -0.11 -18.90
CA ARG A 167 8.56 -0.41 -19.44
C ARG A 167 9.61 -0.26 -18.37
N PHE A 168 10.60 -1.13 -18.45
CA PHE A 168 11.66 -1.21 -17.49
C PHE A 168 13.02 -1.34 -18.19
N ARG A 169 14.06 -0.85 -17.51
CA ARG A 169 15.47 -0.99 -17.91
C ARG A 169 16.19 -1.91 -16.94
N LEU A 170 16.97 -2.85 -17.46
CA LEU A 170 17.70 -3.81 -16.65
C LEU A 170 18.72 -3.08 -15.75
N VAL A 171 18.72 -3.40 -14.46
CA VAL A 171 19.79 -2.98 -13.55
C VAL A 171 21.07 -3.75 -13.94
N PRO A 172 22.17 -3.06 -14.28
CA PRO A 172 23.40 -3.72 -14.73
C PRO A 172 23.90 -4.79 -13.74
N GLY A 173 24.22 -5.98 -14.26
CA GLY A 173 24.73 -7.11 -13.45
C GLY A 173 23.70 -7.78 -12.54
N SER A 174 22.42 -7.40 -12.59
CA SER A 174 21.38 -7.97 -11.73
C SER A 174 20.85 -9.33 -12.21
N SER A 175 21.13 -9.70 -13.46
CA SER A 175 20.65 -10.95 -14.03
C SER A 175 21.50 -12.13 -13.57
N ILE A 176 20.87 -13.11 -12.93
CA ILE A 176 21.53 -14.25 -12.29
C ILE A 176 20.78 -15.52 -12.68
N ASN A 177 21.51 -16.51 -13.22
CA ASN A 177 21.03 -17.87 -13.37
C ASN A 177 21.21 -18.62 -12.04
N LEU A 178 20.12 -19.19 -11.52
CA LEU A 178 20.07 -19.87 -10.24
C LEU A 178 20.29 -21.39 -10.34
N VAL A 179 20.31 -21.94 -11.56
CA VAL A 179 20.62 -23.36 -11.81
C VAL A 179 21.95 -23.45 -12.57
N SER A 180 22.99 -23.98 -11.94
CA SER A 180 24.25 -24.27 -12.65
C SER A 180 24.13 -25.63 -13.36
N SER A 181 23.87 -25.65 -14.66
CA SER A 181 24.20 -26.83 -15.45
C SER A 181 25.68 -26.77 -15.82
N SER A 182 26.44 -27.78 -15.42
CA SER A 182 27.83 -28.00 -15.84
C SER A 182 27.98 -28.35 -17.33
N SER A 183 26.96 -28.09 -18.16
CA SER A 183 26.89 -28.49 -19.56
C SER A 183 26.29 -27.44 -20.51
N SER A 184 26.12 -26.18 -20.08
CA SER A 184 25.57 -25.13 -20.96
C SER A 184 26.40 -23.85 -20.84
N SER A 185 27.32 -23.63 -21.77
CA SER A 185 28.06 -22.37 -21.96
C SER A 185 27.18 -21.24 -22.50
N VAL A 186 25.86 -21.30 -22.28
CA VAL A 186 24.90 -20.31 -22.78
C VAL A 186 24.74 -19.27 -21.70
N THR A 187 25.44 -18.15 -21.85
CA THR A 187 25.13 -16.93 -21.12
C THR A 187 23.64 -16.64 -21.32
N PRO A 188 22.83 -16.45 -20.26
CA PRO A 188 21.44 -16.06 -20.43
C PRO A 188 21.39 -14.80 -21.29
N THR A 189 20.56 -14.79 -22.32
CA THR A 189 20.30 -13.57 -23.09
C THR A 189 19.65 -12.55 -22.14
N THR A 190 20.45 -11.59 -21.71
CA THR A 190 20.01 -10.49 -20.85
C THR A 190 19.47 -9.38 -21.74
N HIS A 191 18.14 -9.24 -21.76
CA HIS A 191 17.49 -8.16 -22.49
C HIS A 191 17.61 -6.85 -21.70
N LYS A 192 18.04 -5.79 -22.39
CA LYS A 192 18.27 -4.47 -21.77
C LYS A 192 16.96 -3.81 -21.33
N TYR A 193 15.90 -4.05 -22.10
CA TYR A 193 14.58 -3.49 -21.86
C TYR A 193 13.54 -4.59 -21.70
N LEU A 194 12.64 -4.40 -20.75
CA LEU A 194 11.49 -5.25 -20.48
C LEU A 194 10.24 -4.40 -20.61
N THR A 195 9.30 -4.78 -21.47
CA THR A 195 7.97 -4.17 -21.50
C THR A 195 6.94 -5.20 -21.09
N ILE A 196 6.03 -4.79 -20.20
CA ILE A 196 4.90 -5.61 -19.76
C ILE A 196 3.62 -4.86 -20.15
N HIS A 197 2.91 -5.40 -21.13
CA HIS A 197 1.55 -4.97 -21.46
C HIS A 197 0.57 -5.86 -20.71
N SER A 198 -0.32 -5.26 -19.92
CA SER A 198 -1.39 -5.93 -19.19
C SER A 198 -2.72 -5.77 -19.92
N PHE A 199 -3.46 -6.87 -20.01
CA PHE A 199 -4.77 -6.97 -20.63
C PHE A 199 -5.74 -7.70 -19.70
N VAL A 200 -7.03 -7.44 -19.83
CA VAL A 200 -8.08 -8.21 -19.17
C VAL A 200 -9.03 -8.78 -20.22
N HIS A 201 -9.24 -10.10 -20.19
CA HIS A 201 -10.10 -10.79 -21.15
C HIS A 201 -10.97 -11.86 -20.46
N PRO A 202 -12.21 -12.12 -20.91
CA PRO A 202 -13.10 -13.11 -20.27
C PRO A 202 -12.63 -14.57 -20.32
N THR A 203 -11.63 -14.91 -21.15
CA THR A 203 -11.17 -16.29 -21.34
C THR A 203 -9.69 -16.45 -20.97
N PRO A 204 -9.32 -17.54 -20.26
CA PRO A 204 -7.94 -17.77 -19.83
C PRO A 204 -7.03 -18.22 -20.98
N THR A 205 -7.61 -18.59 -22.12
CA THR A 205 -6.91 -18.99 -23.35
C THR A 205 -6.68 -17.81 -24.31
N PHE A 206 -7.01 -16.59 -23.90
CA PHE A 206 -6.76 -15.40 -24.70
C PHE A 206 -5.27 -15.27 -25.00
N ASN A 207 -4.96 -15.17 -26.29
CA ASN A 207 -3.63 -14.93 -26.79
C ASN A 207 -3.58 -13.53 -27.43
N VAL A 208 -2.97 -12.59 -26.71
CA VAL A 208 -2.80 -11.20 -27.16
C VAL A 208 -2.13 -11.13 -28.53
N LEU A 209 -1.18 -12.04 -28.82
CA LEU A 209 -0.46 -12.07 -30.10
C LEU A 209 -1.38 -12.35 -31.30
N ALA A 210 -2.53 -13.00 -31.06
CA ALA A 210 -3.53 -13.26 -32.08
C ALA A 210 -4.56 -12.13 -32.21
N SER A 211 -4.52 -11.11 -31.34
CA SER A 211 -5.47 -10.00 -31.38
C SER A 211 -5.28 -9.15 -32.64
N PRO A 212 -6.34 -8.87 -33.42
CA PRO A 212 -6.24 -8.01 -34.61
C PRO A 212 -5.68 -6.62 -34.30
N SER A 213 -6.00 -6.05 -33.13
CA SER A 213 -5.53 -4.73 -32.72
C SER A 213 -4.03 -4.73 -32.44
N PHE A 214 -3.52 -5.77 -31.79
CA PHE A 214 -2.09 -5.94 -31.54
C PHE A 214 -1.32 -6.17 -32.86
N ILE A 215 -1.84 -7.02 -33.74
CA ILE A 215 -1.25 -7.26 -35.07
C ILE A 215 -1.14 -5.95 -35.86
N ARG A 216 -2.18 -5.10 -35.84
CA ARG A 216 -2.13 -3.79 -36.51
C ARG A 216 -1.07 -2.87 -35.93
N ALA A 217 -0.91 -2.82 -34.61
CA ALA A 217 0.11 -2.01 -33.95
C ALA A 217 1.55 -2.41 -34.36
N GLY A 218 1.79 -3.70 -34.66
CA GLY A 218 3.06 -4.20 -35.18
C GLY A 218 3.28 -4.02 -36.69
N GLN A 219 2.24 -3.64 -37.45
CA GLN A 219 2.29 -3.53 -38.92
C GLN A 219 2.51 -2.11 -39.45
N THR A 220 2.63 -1.11 -38.57
CA THR A 220 2.97 0.26 -39.00
C THR A 220 4.37 0.28 -39.63
N LYS A 221 4.62 1.21 -40.56
CA LYS A 221 5.92 1.31 -41.25
C LYS A 221 7.05 1.56 -40.25
N GLU A 222 6.76 2.38 -39.23
CA GLU A 222 7.64 2.70 -38.13
C GLU A 222 7.90 1.48 -37.24
N ALA A 223 6.87 0.70 -36.89
CA ALA A 223 7.05 -0.55 -36.13
C ALA A 223 7.93 -1.55 -36.88
N GLN A 224 7.66 -1.80 -38.16
CA GLN A 224 8.49 -2.69 -38.98
C GLN A 224 9.94 -2.21 -39.05
N ARG A 225 10.16 -0.89 -39.20
CA ARG A 225 11.50 -0.30 -39.22
C ARG A 225 12.22 -0.52 -37.90
N TYR A 226 11.67 -0.06 -36.77
CA TYR A 226 12.38 -0.08 -35.50
C TYR A 226 12.47 -1.48 -34.88
N MET A 227 11.42 -2.30 -34.99
CA MET A 227 11.47 -3.70 -34.53
C MET A 227 12.47 -4.52 -35.33
N GLY A 228 12.71 -4.20 -36.61
CA GLY A 228 13.75 -4.83 -37.42
C GLY A 228 15.19 -4.46 -37.03
N LEU A 229 15.38 -3.48 -36.14
CA LEU A 229 16.68 -3.04 -35.65
C LEU A 229 17.03 -3.59 -34.26
N VAL A 230 16.12 -4.36 -33.65
CA VAL A 230 16.27 -4.86 -32.28
C VAL A 230 16.07 -6.36 -32.23
N GLU A 231 16.67 -7.00 -31.23
CA GLU A 231 16.35 -8.38 -30.88
C GLU A 231 15.16 -8.38 -29.93
N LEU A 232 14.14 -9.17 -30.26
CA LEU A 232 12.91 -9.26 -29.50
C LEU A 232 12.66 -10.70 -29.06
N GLU A 233 12.27 -10.84 -27.80
CA GLU A 233 11.60 -12.02 -27.31
C GLU A 233 10.23 -11.60 -26.79
N VAL A 234 9.19 -12.14 -27.41
CA VAL A 234 7.81 -11.82 -27.06
C VAL A 234 7.14 -13.06 -26.49
N ARG A 235 6.60 -12.93 -25.28
CA ARG A 235 6.01 -14.04 -24.53
C ARG A 235 4.63 -13.66 -24.00
N SER A 236 3.67 -14.59 -24.04
CA SER A 236 2.32 -14.38 -23.49
C SER A 236 2.08 -15.25 -22.27
N PHE A 237 1.51 -14.65 -21.22
CA PHE A 237 1.19 -15.34 -19.98
C PHE A 237 -0.20 -14.96 -19.47
N VAL A 238 -0.80 -15.86 -18.68
CA VAL A 238 -2.02 -15.61 -17.91
C VAL A 238 -1.70 -15.69 -16.42
N LEU A 239 -2.30 -14.77 -15.66
CA LEU A 239 -2.17 -14.72 -14.21
C LEU A 239 -2.77 -15.98 -13.58
N THR A 240 -2.01 -16.62 -12.69
CA THR A 240 -2.48 -17.76 -11.90
C THR A 240 -2.78 -17.35 -10.47
N LYS A 241 -1.94 -16.48 -9.87
CA LYS A 241 -2.12 -16.06 -8.47
C LYS A 241 -1.45 -14.72 -8.17
N LYS A 242 -2.10 -13.90 -7.35
CA LYS A 242 -1.55 -12.67 -6.76
C LYS A 242 -1.33 -12.80 -5.27
N PHE A 243 -0.32 -12.11 -4.77
CA PHE A 243 0.10 -11.99 -3.38
C PHE A 243 0.39 -10.53 -3.05
N GLY A 244 0.30 -10.20 -1.76
CA GLY A 244 0.24 -8.81 -1.31
C GLY A 244 -1.21 -8.31 -1.29
N PRO A 245 -1.46 -7.05 -0.90
CA PRO A 245 -2.81 -6.51 -0.90
C PRO A 245 -3.40 -6.62 -2.33
N LYS A 246 -4.42 -7.47 -2.51
CA LYS A 246 -5.10 -7.52 -3.81
C LYS A 246 -5.81 -6.19 -3.99
N LEU A 247 -5.76 -5.65 -5.21
CA LEU A 247 -6.67 -4.56 -5.60
C LEU A 247 -8.14 -4.95 -5.33
N ASP A 248 -8.48 -6.24 -5.47
CA ASP A 248 -9.80 -6.77 -5.11
C ASP A 248 -10.05 -6.85 -3.60
N ASP A 249 -9.05 -7.15 -2.77
CA ASP A 249 -9.20 -7.13 -1.31
C ASP A 249 -9.41 -5.69 -0.82
N GLU A 250 -8.72 -4.72 -1.41
CA GLU A 250 -8.92 -3.30 -1.10
C GLU A 250 -10.32 -2.82 -1.54
N ILE A 251 -10.80 -3.24 -2.70
CA ILE A 251 -12.14 -2.86 -3.15
C ILE A 251 -13.21 -3.61 -2.35
N GLU A 252 -13.03 -4.88 -2.05
CA GLU A 252 -13.93 -5.66 -1.20
C GLU A 252 -13.98 -5.09 0.22
N LEU A 253 -12.82 -4.66 0.76
CA LEU A 253 -12.71 -3.96 2.03
C LEU A 253 -13.47 -2.64 1.98
N ASN A 254 -13.26 -1.81 0.95
CA ASN A 254 -13.95 -0.54 0.80
C ASN A 254 -15.46 -0.71 0.61
N ASP A 255 -15.89 -1.69 -0.18
CA ASP A 255 -17.29 -2.03 -0.38
C ASP A 255 -17.96 -2.49 0.93
N TRP A 256 -17.28 -3.33 1.70
CA TRP A 256 -17.74 -3.75 3.02
C TRP A 256 -17.82 -2.56 4.00
N TYR A 257 -16.81 -1.68 4.03
CA TYR A 257 -16.85 -0.45 4.83
C TYR A 257 -18.06 0.42 4.44
N ASP A 258 -18.29 0.57 3.15
CA ASP A 258 -19.29 1.46 2.58
C ASP A 258 -20.73 0.97 2.76
N LYS A 259 -20.96 -0.35 2.64
CA LYS A 259 -22.30 -0.94 2.56
C LYS A 259 -22.71 -1.73 3.80
N GLU A 260 -21.76 -2.21 4.60
CA GLU A 260 -22.04 -3.10 5.73
C GLU A 260 -21.52 -2.50 7.05
N HIS A 261 -20.21 -2.27 7.16
CA HIS A 261 -19.58 -1.89 8.43
C HIS A 261 -20.05 -0.54 8.97
N ILE A 262 -19.88 0.55 8.19
CA ILE A 262 -20.24 1.89 8.66
C ILE A 262 -21.75 2.05 8.78
N PRO A 263 -22.59 1.59 7.84
CA PRO A 263 -24.04 1.56 8.06
C PRO A 263 -24.44 0.79 9.32
N GLY A 264 -23.78 -0.34 9.61
CA GLY A 264 -23.95 -1.10 10.84
C GLY A 264 -23.62 -0.28 12.09
N LEU A 265 -22.48 0.44 12.10
CA LEU A 265 -22.12 1.33 13.19
C LEU A 265 -23.10 2.50 13.35
N HIS A 266 -23.52 3.13 12.25
CA HIS A 266 -24.47 4.25 12.26
C HIS A 266 -25.89 3.85 12.63
N SER A 267 -26.22 2.55 12.62
CA SER A 267 -27.47 2.06 13.21
C SER A 267 -27.49 2.15 14.74
N LEU A 268 -26.31 2.30 15.37
CA LEU A 268 -26.17 2.47 16.82
C LEU A 268 -26.16 3.97 17.16
N PRO A 269 -26.98 4.43 18.13
CA PRO A 269 -27.06 5.86 18.48
C PRO A 269 -25.75 6.42 19.06
N SER A 270 -24.83 5.55 19.47
CA SER A 270 -23.53 5.93 20.02
C SER A 270 -22.54 6.44 18.96
N PHE A 271 -22.76 6.17 17.66
CA PHE A 271 -21.88 6.61 16.58
C PHE A 271 -22.52 7.76 15.81
N ILE A 272 -21.96 8.97 15.93
CA ILE A 272 -22.52 10.19 15.34
C ILE A 272 -22.06 10.39 13.90
N THR A 273 -20.75 10.38 13.66
CA THR A 273 -20.18 10.59 12.33
C THR A 273 -19.02 9.65 12.09
N THR A 274 -18.82 9.26 10.82
CA THR A 274 -17.62 8.54 10.40
C THR A 274 -16.99 9.23 9.21
N GLN A 275 -15.69 9.49 9.30
CA GLN A 275 -14.88 9.94 8.17
C GLN A 275 -13.79 8.92 7.88
N ARG A 276 -13.64 8.53 6.61
CA ARG A 276 -12.55 7.68 6.13
C ARG A 276 -11.56 8.50 5.35
N TYR A 277 -10.29 8.30 5.64
CA TYR A 277 -9.16 8.92 4.97
C TYR A 277 -8.19 7.86 4.45
N ILE A 278 -7.44 8.22 3.41
CA ILE A 278 -6.35 7.42 2.85
C ILE A 278 -5.02 8.17 3.03
N ALA A 279 -3.96 7.43 3.34
CA ALA A 279 -2.63 7.95 3.55
C ALA A 279 -2.10 8.62 2.28
N ALA A 280 -1.68 9.88 2.40
CA ALA A 280 -1.05 10.67 1.33
C ALA A 280 0.49 10.66 1.43
N ASP A 281 1.03 10.24 2.57
CA ASP A 281 2.47 10.03 2.81
C ASP A 281 2.97 8.68 2.28
N SER A 282 2.05 7.82 1.82
CA SER A 282 2.33 6.46 1.35
C SER A 282 2.92 5.53 2.43
N LEU A 283 2.74 5.85 3.70
CA LEU A 283 3.13 5.00 4.84
C LEU A 283 1.95 4.10 5.28
N THR A 284 2.26 3.05 6.04
CA THR A 284 1.25 2.20 6.69
C THR A 284 0.95 2.69 8.12
N PRO A 285 -0.30 2.56 8.62
CA PRO A 285 -1.49 2.05 7.95
C PRO A 285 -1.98 2.95 6.80
N THR A 286 -2.58 2.33 5.77
CA THR A 286 -3.07 3.01 4.56
C THR A 286 -4.37 3.80 4.79
N TYR A 287 -5.24 3.31 5.68
CA TYR A 287 -6.53 3.91 5.96
C TYR A 287 -6.56 4.46 7.39
N LEU A 288 -7.22 5.60 7.55
CA LEU A 288 -7.59 6.16 8.85
C LEU A 288 -9.12 6.32 8.89
N CYS A 289 -9.74 5.75 9.92
CA CYS A 289 -11.17 5.92 10.18
C CYS A 289 -11.34 6.73 11.47
N ILE A 290 -12.08 7.83 11.39
CA ILE A 290 -12.40 8.68 12.54
C ILE A 290 -13.89 8.56 12.82
N HIS A 291 -14.21 8.02 14.00
CA HIS A 291 -15.58 7.95 14.51
C HIS A 291 -15.77 9.00 15.61
N THR A 292 -16.79 9.85 15.46
CA THR A 292 -17.23 10.72 16.55
C THR A 292 -18.33 9.99 17.31
N LEU A 293 -18.17 9.85 18.63
CA LEU A 293 -19.10 9.14 19.49
C LEU A 293 -19.96 10.10 20.32
N ALA A 294 -21.15 9.64 20.73
CA ALA A 294 -22.08 10.41 21.55
C ALA A 294 -21.69 10.50 23.03
N SER A 295 -20.74 9.68 23.47
CA SER A 295 -20.24 9.65 24.84
C SER A 295 -18.75 9.34 24.86
N THR A 296 -18.05 9.86 25.87
CA THR A 296 -16.67 9.47 26.22
C THR A 296 -16.63 8.24 27.12
N ASP A 297 -17.79 7.70 27.53
CA ASP A 297 -17.87 6.39 28.19
C ASP A 297 -17.75 5.28 27.14
N PHE A 298 -16.51 5.04 26.70
CA PHE A 298 -16.19 4.05 25.69
C PHE A 298 -16.51 2.62 26.14
N GLU A 299 -16.32 2.33 27.44
CA GLU A 299 -16.65 1.01 28.00
C GLU A 299 -18.15 0.74 27.86
N TYR A 300 -19.01 1.71 28.19
CA TYR A 300 -20.45 1.59 27.98
C TYR A 300 -20.81 1.37 26.49
N ILE A 301 -20.19 2.11 25.57
CA ILE A 301 -20.46 1.96 24.14
C ILE A 301 -20.07 0.56 23.65
N LEU A 302 -18.86 0.11 23.98
CA LEU A 302 -18.31 -1.16 23.51
C LEU A 302 -18.96 -2.38 24.18
N THR A 303 -19.42 -2.26 25.43
CA THR A 303 -20.15 -3.34 26.12
C THR A 303 -21.65 -3.31 25.89
N SER A 304 -22.16 -2.29 25.18
CA SER A 304 -23.59 -2.18 24.89
C SER A 304 -24.12 -3.41 24.12
N PRO A 305 -25.34 -3.88 24.41
CA PRO A 305 -25.94 -5.00 23.67
C PRO A 305 -26.04 -4.76 22.17
N GLY A 306 -26.21 -3.49 21.75
CA GLY A 306 -26.25 -3.11 20.34
C GLY A 306 -24.90 -3.34 19.65
N PHE A 307 -23.81 -2.86 20.23
CA PHE A 307 -22.47 -3.02 19.68
C PHE A 307 -22.01 -4.49 19.71
N GLN A 308 -22.20 -5.19 20.83
CA GLN A 308 -21.91 -6.62 20.94
C GLN A 308 -22.77 -7.46 19.97
N GLY A 309 -24.02 -7.06 19.77
CA GLY A 309 -24.91 -7.65 18.77
C GLY A 309 -24.39 -7.46 17.34
N LEU A 310 -23.81 -6.30 17.02
CA LEU A 310 -23.22 -6.05 15.71
C LEU A 310 -22.02 -6.99 15.46
N LEU A 311 -21.11 -7.10 16.44
CA LEU A 311 -19.93 -7.97 16.33
C LEU A 311 -20.29 -9.47 16.23
N SER A 312 -21.26 -9.93 17.03
CA SER A 312 -21.68 -11.35 17.04
C SER A 312 -22.40 -11.80 15.78
N ARG A 313 -22.84 -10.86 14.93
CA ARG A 313 -23.51 -11.13 13.64
C ARG A 313 -22.59 -10.91 12.44
N ALA A 314 -21.27 -10.88 12.65
CA ALA A 314 -20.31 -10.75 11.55
C ALA A 314 -20.57 -11.81 10.47
N SER A 315 -20.69 -11.36 9.22
CA SER A 315 -20.95 -12.26 8.09
C SER A 315 -19.72 -13.10 7.77
N PRO A 316 -19.86 -14.26 7.08
CA PRO A 316 -18.70 -15.02 6.61
C PRO A 316 -17.74 -14.18 5.76
N ARG A 317 -18.28 -13.23 4.98
CA ARG A 317 -17.51 -12.24 4.21
C ARG A 317 -16.69 -11.33 5.13
N GLU A 318 -17.32 -10.75 6.16
CA GLU A 318 -16.66 -9.87 7.13
C GLU A 318 -15.54 -10.58 7.88
N ILE A 319 -15.80 -11.79 8.38
CA ILE A 319 -14.79 -12.63 9.04
C ILE A 319 -13.63 -12.90 8.09
N SER A 320 -13.94 -13.30 6.85
CA SER A 320 -12.93 -13.57 5.82
C SER A 320 -12.11 -12.32 5.50
N LEU A 321 -12.72 -11.14 5.38
CA LEU A 321 -12.03 -9.87 5.15
C LEU A 321 -11.09 -9.53 6.30
N LEU A 322 -11.58 -9.54 7.54
CA LEU A 322 -10.79 -9.18 8.71
C LEU A 322 -9.58 -10.09 8.93
N THR A 323 -9.66 -11.37 8.54
CA THR A 323 -8.51 -12.29 8.56
C THR A 323 -7.45 -12.00 7.49
N ARG A 324 -7.78 -11.24 6.43
CA ARG A 324 -6.84 -10.81 5.38
C ARG A 324 -6.24 -9.43 5.63
N VAL A 325 -6.80 -8.66 6.56
CA VAL A 325 -6.27 -7.33 6.93
C VAL A 325 -5.00 -7.52 7.74
N GLN A 326 -3.86 -7.10 7.19
CA GLN A 326 -2.56 -7.22 7.86
C GLN A 326 -2.47 -6.44 9.17
N LEU A 327 -3.14 -5.29 9.24
CA LEU A 327 -3.07 -4.37 10.36
C LEU A 327 -4.43 -3.70 10.57
N PHE A 328 -5.07 -4.01 11.69
CA PHE A 328 -6.25 -3.31 12.19
C PHE A 328 -6.00 -2.87 13.62
N SER A 329 -6.14 -1.56 13.88
CA SER A 329 -5.89 -0.96 15.18
C SER A 329 -6.87 0.19 15.42
N GLY A 330 -7.71 0.05 16.45
CA GLY A 330 -8.67 1.03 16.93
C GLY A 330 -8.31 1.48 18.34
N ARG A 331 -8.47 2.79 18.59
CA ARG A 331 -8.19 3.44 19.89
C ARG A 331 -9.27 4.47 20.20
N ALA A 332 -9.49 4.70 21.48
CA ALA A 332 -10.36 5.76 21.98
C ALA A 332 -9.55 6.96 22.45
N TYR A 333 -10.05 8.16 22.13
CA TYR A 333 -9.40 9.42 22.42
C TYR A 333 -10.42 10.44 22.96
N GLU A 334 -10.11 11.09 24.08
CA GLU A 334 -10.93 12.15 24.68
C GLU A 334 -10.45 13.53 24.23
N PRO A 335 -11.37 14.48 23.93
CA PRO A 335 -10.99 15.81 23.47
C PRO A 335 -10.30 16.63 24.57
N LEU A 336 -9.19 17.28 24.20
CA LEU A 336 -8.41 18.17 25.08
C LEU A 336 -8.47 19.64 24.69
N PHE A 337 -8.59 19.94 23.39
CA PHE A 337 -8.57 21.31 22.88
C PHE A 337 -9.07 21.39 21.44
N GLU A 338 -9.71 22.49 21.06
CA GLU A 338 -10.06 22.81 19.67
C GLU A 338 -9.87 24.29 19.37
N LEU A 339 -9.25 24.60 18.22
CA LEU A 339 -9.28 25.91 17.59
C LEU A 339 -9.81 25.77 16.17
N SER A 340 -10.79 26.59 15.77
CA SER A 340 -11.42 26.51 14.44
C SER A 340 -11.64 27.87 13.80
N SER A 341 -11.59 27.93 12.46
CA SER A 341 -11.94 29.13 11.68
C SER A 341 -13.45 29.38 11.55
N PHE A 342 -14.29 28.41 11.94
CA PHE A 342 -15.74 28.56 11.93
C PHE A 342 -16.19 29.60 12.98
N PRO A 343 -17.17 30.46 12.65
CA PRO A 343 -17.70 31.43 13.60
C PRO A 343 -18.30 30.71 14.83
N ASN A 344 -17.83 31.06 16.02
CA ASN A 344 -18.28 30.49 17.28
C ASN A 344 -19.73 30.87 17.59
N THR A 345 -20.63 29.89 17.73
CA THR A 345 -21.88 30.06 18.50
C THR A 345 -21.70 29.78 20.00
N ALA A 346 -20.52 29.33 20.46
CA ALA A 346 -20.24 29.14 21.88
C ALA A 346 -18.73 29.24 22.17
N ALA A 347 -18.18 30.46 22.23
CA ALA A 347 -16.85 30.68 22.76
C ALA A 347 -16.88 30.53 24.29
N SER A 348 -16.38 29.40 24.82
CA SER A 348 -15.96 29.34 26.23
C SER A 348 -14.49 29.74 26.31
N THR A 349 -14.25 31.05 26.45
CA THR A 349 -12.96 31.61 26.85
C THR A 349 -12.68 31.25 28.31
N SER A 350 -12.06 30.10 28.54
CA SER A 350 -11.47 29.71 29.83
C SER A 350 -10.15 29.02 29.54
N LEU A 351 -9.07 29.80 29.55
CA LEU A 351 -7.70 29.35 29.28
C LEU A 351 -7.01 28.76 30.55
N SER A 352 -7.75 28.36 31.59
CA SER A 352 -7.11 28.05 32.88
C SER A 352 -7.83 27.05 33.81
N SER A 353 -8.73 26.18 33.34
CA SER A 353 -9.26 25.10 34.20
C SER A 353 -9.62 23.81 33.42
N PRO A 354 -9.23 22.61 33.90
CA PRO A 354 -9.34 21.36 33.15
C PRO A 354 -10.72 20.67 33.29
N THR A 355 -11.80 21.38 33.63
CA THR A 355 -13.07 20.74 33.94
C THR A 355 -14.25 21.38 33.22
N ARG A 356 -14.87 20.54 32.37
CA ARG A 356 -16.07 20.73 31.53
C ARG A 356 -15.84 21.40 30.19
N PHE A 357 -15.55 20.57 29.19
CA PHE A 357 -16.04 20.80 27.84
C PHE A 357 -17.57 20.93 27.90
N PRO A 358 -18.16 22.08 27.52
CA PRO A 358 -19.59 22.13 27.25
C PRO A 358 -19.87 21.12 26.16
N GLN A 359 -20.94 20.32 26.33
CA GLN A 359 -21.39 19.33 25.37
C GLN A 359 -21.28 19.92 23.97
N LEU A 360 -20.28 19.48 23.19
CA LEU A 360 -20.17 19.84 21.79
C LEU A 360 -21.39 19.21 21.14
N ILE A 361 -22.49 19.97 21.06
CA ILE A 361 -23.55 19.66 20.13
C ILE A 361 -22.85 19.61 18.79
N ALA A 362 -22.83 18.41 18.21
CA ALA A 362 -22.25 18.11 16.92
C ALA A 362 -22.98 18.94 15.86
N HIS A 363 -22.62 20.21 15.73
CA HIS A 363 -22.95 20.96 14.54
C HIS A 363 -22.27 20.20 13.40
N HIS A 364 -23.06 19.72 12.44
CA HIS A 364 -22.57 19.07 11.23
C HIS A 364 -21.56 19.99 10.54
N ARG A 365 -20.28 19.78 10.83
CA ARG A 365 -19.17 20.44 10.16
C ARG A 365 -18.67 19.49 9.08
N PRO A 366 -18.44 19.97 7.85
CA PRO A 366 -17.97 19.13 6.77
C PRO A 366 -16.62 18.50 7.14
N ALA A 367 -16.39 17.27 6.71
CA ALA A 367 -15.10 16.61 6.87
C ALA A 367 -13.98 17.44 6.24
N ALA A 368 -12.83 17.48 6.90
CA ALA A 368 -11.64 18.09 6.34
C ALA A 368 -11.19 17.32 5.10
N LYS A 369 -10.73 18.02 4.06
CA LYS A 369 -10.23 17.35 2.86
C LYS A 369 -8.85 16.74 3.10
N TYR A 370 -8.03 17.38 3.94
CA TYR A 370 -6.69 16.91 4.28
C TYR A 370 -6.46 16.98 5.79
N ILE A 371 -5.72 16.01 6.33
CA ILE A 371 -5.32 15.94 7.72
C ILE A 371 -3.81 15.77 7.82
N LEU A 372 -3.18 16.58 8.67
CA LEU A 372 -1.91 16.27 9.31
C LEU A 372 -2.23 15.73 10.71
N LEU A 373 -2.02 14.43 10.90
CA LEU A 373 -2.09 13.78 12.20
C LEU A 373 -0.71 13.85 12.85
N VAL A 374 -0.64 14.45 14.03
CA VAL A 374 0.57 14.49 14.86
C VAL A 374 0.32 13.65 16.09
N SER A 375 1.14 12.62 16.29
CA SER A 375 1.04 11.73 17.44
C SER A 375 2.25 11.94 18.35
N VAL A 376 2.02 11.98 19.67
CA VAL A 376 3.03 12.33 20.66
C VAL A 376 2.99 11.36 21.85
N ASP A 377 4.16 10.84 22.22
CA ASP A 377 4.39 10.18 23.50
C ASP A 377 5.44 10.89 24.31
N LEU A 378 5.28 10.84 25.63
CA LEU A 378 6.22 11.42 26.57
C LEU A 378 7.33 10.41 26.90
N ILE A 379 8.56 10.78 26.57
CA ILE A 379 9.76 10.12 27.11
C ILE A 379 10.03 10.66 28.51
N ASP A 380 9.95 11.99 28.68
CA ASP A 380 9.96 12.66 29.99
C ASP A 380 8.53 12.69 30.55
N LYS A 381 8.22 11.77 31.45
CA LYS A 381 6.89 11.66 32.10
C LYS A 381 6.72 12.59 33.31
N SER A 382 7.54 13.64 33.44
CA SER A 382 7.39 14.57 34.56
C SER A 382 6.14 15.45 34.37
N PRO A 383 5.30 15.62 35.42
CA PRO A 383 4.08 16.44 35.32
C PRO A 383 4.35 17.88 34.90
N ALA A 384 5.52 18.43 35.28
CA ALA A 384 5.93 19.77 34.89
C ALA A 384 6.22 19.90 33.39
N PHE A 385 6.87 18.88 32.79
CA PHE A 385 7.12 18.86 31.35
C PHE A 385 5.81 18.68 30.57
N GLU A 386 4.98 17.72 30.97
CA GLU A 386 3.68 17.46 30.37
C GLU A 386 2.77 18.70 30.38
N SER A 387 2.71 19.39 31.53
CA SER A 387 1.97 20.66 31.65
C SER A 387 2.52 21.73 30.71
N SER A 388 3.84 21.83 30.59
CA SER A 388 4.51 22.78 29.69
C SER A 388 4.24 22.45 28.21
N LEU A 389 4.26 21.16 27.85
CA LEU A 389 3.95 20.69 26.51
C LEU A 389 2.51 21.00 26.13
N ASN A 390 1.56 20.71 27.02
CA ASN A 390 0.15 20.99 26.81
C ASN A 390 -0.14 22.49 26.65
N LEU A 391 0.48 23.32 27.50
CA LEU A 391 0.37 24.77 27.39
C LEU A 391 0.96 25.28 26.07
N TRP A 392 2.16 24.82 25.70
CA TRP A 392 2.80 25.18 24.44
C TRP A 392 1.95 24.80 23.23
N TYR A 393 1.39 23.59 23.21
CA TYR A 393 0.56 23.12 22.10
C TYR A 393 -0.65 24.05 21.87
N ASN A 394 -1.34 24.40 22.96
CA ASN A 394 -2.59 25.17 22.90
C ASN A 394 -2.36 26.67 22.64
N THR A 395 -1.26 27.23 23.14
CA THR A 395 -1.02 28.69 23.14
C THR A 395 0.00 29.15 22.11
N VAL A 396 0.84 28.25 21.60
CA VAL A 396 1.92 28.59 20.65
C VAL A 396 1.78 27.77 19.37
N HIS A 397 1.78 26.43 19.47
CA HIS A 397 1.83 25.57 18.29
C HIS A 397 0.58 25.69 17.42
N ILE A 398 -0.61 25.48 17.99
CA ILE A 398 -1.88 25.54 17.25
C ILE A 398 -2.18 26.96 16.72
N PRO A 399 -1.97 28.04 17.49
CA PRO A 399 -2.06 29.39 16.94
C PRO A 399 -1.05 29.67 15.81
N ALA A 400 0.16 29.09 15.85
CA ALA A 400 1.09 29.22 14.74
C ALA A 400 0.59 28.47 13.49
N ILE A 401 0.15 27.22 13.64
CA ILE A 401 -0.32 26.39 12.51
C ILE A 401 -1.61 26.92 11.88
N SER A 402 -2.40 27.72 12.60
CA SER A 402 -3.61 28.33 12.02
C SER A 402 -3.33 29.38 10.94
N HIS A 403 -2.07 29.80 10.79
CA HIS A 403 -1.63 30.69 9.71
C HIS A 403 -1.24 29.93 8.43
N THR A 404 -1.18 28.60 8.47
CA THR A 404 -0.92 27.77 7.30
C THR A 404 -2.05 27.89 6.27
N VAL A 405 -1.68 27.92 5.00
CA VAL A 405 -2.62 28.02 3.88
C VAL A 405 -3.70 26.94 3.94
N GLY A 406 -4.95 27.41 3.87
CA GLY A 406 -6.15 26.56 3.88
C GLY A 406 -6.39 25.79 5.17
N TRP A 407 -5.77 26.19 6.29
CA TRP A 407 -6.12 25.69 7.62
C TRP A 407 -7.62 25.89 7.92
N VAL A 408 -8.25 24.87 8.48
CA VAL A 408 -9.68 24.83 8.83
C VAL A 408 -9.85 24.79 10.34
N ARG A 409 -9.21 23.82 11.01
CA ARG A 409 -9.21 23.68 12.47
C ARG A 409 -8.07 22.80 12.95
N SER A 410 -7.79 22.85 14.24
CA SER A 410 -6.88 21.94 14.95
C SER A 410 -7.58 21.38 16.18
N ARG A 411 -7.58 20.06 16.35
CA ARG A 411 -8.21 19.37 17.49
C ARG A 411 -7.19 18.47 18.18
N ARG A 412 -7.08 18.56 19.50
CA ARG A 412 -6.19 17.73 20.33
C ARG A 412 -6.99 16.73 21.13
N PHE A 413 -6.40 15.57 21.33
CA PHE A 413 -6.99 14.50 22.10
C PHE A 413 -5.94 13.78 22.93
N GLU A 414 -6.38 13.21 24.04
CA GLU A 414 -5.61 12.32 24.91
C GLU A 414 -6.19 10.91 24.81
N ILE A 415 -5.33 9.90 24.82
CA ILE A 415 -5.77 8.52 24.75
C ILE A 415 -6.57 8.14 25.99
N LYS A 416 -7.60 7.32 25.82
CA LYS A 416 -8.27 6.67 26.94
C LYS A 416 -7.65 5.29 27.17
N ASP A 417 -7.06 5.11 28.36
CA ASP A 417 -6.47 3.84 28.76
C ASP A 417 -7.50 2.68 28.71
N GLY A 418 -7.03 1.50 28.27
CA GLY A 418 -7.81 0.25 28.30
C GLY A 418 -8.78 0.03 27.14
N VAL A 419 -8.80 0.90 26.12
CA VAL A 419 -9.65 0.74 24.93
C VAL A 419 -8.80 0.60 23.67
N GLU A 420 -8.36 -0.63 23.43
CA GLU A 420 -7.66 -1.04 22.22
C GLU A 420 -8.44 -2.16 21.53
N ILE A 421 -8.77 -1.94 20.25
CA ILE A 421 -9.31 -2.98 19.38
C ILE A 421 -8.21 -3.29 18.36
N SER A 422 -7.55 -4.42 18.51
CA SER A 422 -6.49 -4.83 17.60
C SER A 422 -6.79 -6.22 17.04
N ALA A 423 -6.60 -6.39 15.73
CA ALA A 423 -6.50 -7.70 15.10
C ALA A 423 -5.12 -7.79 14.45
N HIS A 424 -4.34 -8.78 14.86
CA HIS A 424 -3.02 -9.08 14.31
C HIS A 424 -3.00 -10.54 13.87
N THR A 425 -2.75 -10.80 12.58
CA THR A 425 -2.41 -12.15 12.12
C THR A 425 -0.96 -12.44 12.46
N GLY A 426 -0.67 -12.65 13.75
CA GLY A 426 0.61 -13.15 14.22
C GLY A 426 0.73 -14.65 13.97
N GLY A 427 0.91 -15.07 12.71
CA GLY A 427 1.46 -16.39 12.34
C GLY A 427 0.80 -17.67 12.88
N GLN A 428 -0.35 -17.62 13.56
CA GLN A 428 -1.11 -18.79 13.97
C GLN A 428 -2.47 -18.79 13.28
N ASN A 429 -2.81 -19.96 12.71
CA ASN A 429 -4.12 -20.24 12.14
C ASN A 429 -5.20 -19.94 13.18
N ILE A 430 -6.11 -19.03 12.85
CA ILE A 430 -7.34 -18.81 13.63
C ILE A 430 -8.25 -20.00 13.31
N GLY A 431 -8.09 -21.09 14.05
CA GLY A 431 -9.17 -22.03 14.27
C GLY A 431 -10.20 -21.36 15.16
N ASP A 432 -11.41 -21.18 14.63
CA ASP A 432 -12.66 -21.01 15.37
C ASP A 432 -12.60 -20.08 16.59
N THR A 433 -12.28 -18.80 16.39
CA THR A 433 -12.90 -17.65 17.08
C THR A 433 -12.12 -16.36 16.73
N ALA A 434 -12.70 -15.48 15.93
CA ALA A 434 -12.29 -14.08 15.94
C ALA A 434 -12.86 -13.44 17.22
N THR A 435 -12.19 -13.63 18.36
CA THR A 435 -12.54 -12.90 19.59
C THR A 435 -12.03 -11.47 19.48
N PHE A 436 -12.95 -10.50 19.37
CA PHE A 436 -12.70 -9.09 19.67
C PHE A 436 -12.41 -8.94 21.16
N ASN A 437 -11.19 -9.27 21.59
CA ASN A 437 -10.79 -9.07 22.98
C ASN A 437 -10.36 -7.62 23.16
N ALA A 438 -11.14 -6.85 23.95
CA ALA A 438 -10.63 -5.66 24.61
C ALA A 438 -9.58 -6.12 25.64
N SER A 439 -8.33 -6.29 25.23
CA SER A 439 -7.26 -6.71 26.14
C SER A 439 -6.82 -5.53 27.00
N LYS A 440 -6.85 -5.70 28.32
CA LYS A 440 -6.38 -4.71 29.32
C LYS A 440 -4.85 -4.70 29.53
N GLU A 441 -4.07 -5.50 28.80
CA GLU A 441 -2.63 -5.66 29.07
C GLU A 441 -1.78 -5.41 27.82
N SER A 442 -0.94 -4.37 27.91
CA SER A 442 -0.17 -3.77 26.81
C SER A 442 1.35 -3.92 27.02
N ASN A 443 1.86 -5.14 27.25
CA ASN A 443 3.27 -5.27 27.69
C ASN A 443 4.28 -5.80 26.67
N ASP A 444 3.91 -6.25 25.46
CA ASP A 444 4.91 -6.83 24.53
C ASP A 444 4.72 -6.41 23.06
N LEU A 445 4.79 -5.11 22.74
CA LEU A 445 4.95 -4.63 21.36
C LEU A 445 5.87 -3.40 21.27
N GLU A 446 7.18 -3.62 21.40
CA GLU A 446 8.20 -2.57 21.18
C GLU A 446 8.64 -2.40 19.71
N SER A 447 8.06 -3.16 18.75
CA SER A 447 8.37 -2.98 17.32
C SER A 447 7.19 -2.48 16.49
N SER A 448 7.35 -1.26 15.95
CA SER A 448 6.72 -0.70 14.73
C SER A 448 5.18 -0.55 14.67
N HIS A 449 4.73 0.70 14.44
CA HIS A 449 3.39 1.13 13.96
C HIS A 449 2.11 0.78 14.75
N LEU A 450 2.22 0.05 15.87
CA LEU A 450 1.09 -0.30 16.76
C LEU A 450 1.07 0.47 18.09
N HIS A 451 2.02 1.39 18.25
CA HIS A 451 2.21 2.14 19.47
C HIS A 451 1.01 3.06 19.73
N ALA A 452 0.41 2.93 20.92
CA ALA A 452 -0.71 3.74 21.35
C ALA A 452 -0.19 5.08 21.86
N TYR A 453 -0.20 6.10 21.00
CA TYR A 453 0.31 7.42 21.36
C TYR A 453 -0.58 8.10 22.38
N GLN A 454 0.02 8.62 23.46
CA GLN A 454 -0.66 9.30 24.56
C GLN A 454 -1.49 10.49 24.09
N TYR A 455 -0.96 11.27 23.14
CA TYR A 455 -1.64 12.42 22.58
C TYR A 455 -1.69 12.36 21.06
N ILE A 456 -2.82 12.78 20.50
CA ILE A 456 -2.94 13.03 19.05
C ILE A 456 -3.46 14.43 18.79
N THR A 457 -3.02 15.01 17.68
CA THR A 457 -3.54 16.28 17.16
C THR A 457 -3.94 16.10 15.70
N LEU A 458 -5.17 16.45 15.38
CA LEU A 458 -5.70 16.52 14.02
C LEU A 458 -5.65 17.97 13.54
N HIS A 459 -4.70 18.29 12.68
CA HIS A 459 -4.69 19.55 11.95
C HIS A 459 -5.36 19.37 10.60
N GLU A 460 -6.40 20.16 10.34
CA GLU A 460 -7.30 19.97 9.22
C GLU A 460 -7.18 21.10 8.21
N PHE A 461 -7.12 20.73 6.92
CA PHE A 461 -6.88 21.66 5.82
C PHE A 461 -7.85 21.43 4.64
N SER A 462 -8.12 22.50 3.90
CA SER A 462 -8.95 22.51 2.68
C SER A 462 -8.15 22.29 1.40
N THR A 463 -6.83 22.46 1.45
CA THR A 463 -5.88 22.30 0.34
C THR A 463 -4.70 21.46 0.79
N ASP A 464 -4.08 20.72 -0.13
CA ASP A 464 -2.83 19.97 0.05
C ASP A 464 -1.57 20.87 0.18
N LYS A 465 -1.66 22.14 -0.18
CA LYS A 465 -0.53 23.09 -0.13
C LYS A 465 0.08 23.25 1.26
N TYR A 466 -0.64 22.90 2.33
CA TYR A 466 -0.13 22.90 3.71
C TYR A 466 1.16 22.09 3.86
N VAL A 467 1.34 21.03 3.06
CA VAL A 467 2.53 20.15 3.13
C VAL A 467 3.81 20.92 2.78
N SER A 468 3.72 21.85 1.82
CA SER A 468 4.84 22.67 1.36
C SER A 468 4.91 24.06 2.01
N ASP A 469 3.94 24.40 2.86
CA ASP A 469 3.87 25.73 3.47
C ASP A 469 4.92 25.87 4.58
N PRO A 470 5.82 26.86 4.51
CA PRO A 470 6.80 27.13 5.57
C PRO A 470 6.17 27.33 6.95
N ALA A 471 4.94 27.86 7.04
CA ALA A 471 4.22 28.06 8.29
C ALA A 471 3.97 26.73 9.03
N THR A 472 3.71 25.65 8.30
CA THR A 472 3.46 24.32 8.87
C THR A 472 4.68 23.82 9.64
N MET A 473 5.87 23.89 9.03
CA MET A 473 7.11 23.46 9.68
C MET A 473 7.56 24.43 10.77
N ALA A 474 7.37 25.74 10.55
CA ALA A 474 7.71 26.76 11.54
C ALA A 474 6.93 26.60 12.84
N ALA A 475 5.69 26.12 12.79
CA ALA A 475 4.87 25.86 13.98
C ALA A 475 5.51 24.85 14.95
N PHE A 476 6.35 23.93 14.47
CA PHE A 476 7.08 22.96 15.31
C PHE A 476 8.44 23.48 15.79
N GLN A 477 8.94 24.58 15.24
CA GLN A 477 10.28 25.12 15.50
C GLN A 477 10.27 26.39 16.37
N SER A 478 9.18 26.65 17.08
CA SER A 478 9.06 27.82 17.98
C SER A 478 10.20 27.89 19.02
N LYS A 479 10.55 29.11 19.45
CA LYS A 479 11.58 29.34 20.48
C LYS A 479 11.20 28.66 21.80
N GLU A 480 9.90 28.58 22.10
CA GLU A 480 9.33 27.95 23.28
C GLU A 480 9.59 26.43 23.26
N ALA A 481 9.35 25.76 22.14
CA ALA A 481 9.67 24.34 21.96
C ALA A 481 11.17 24.05 22.14
N GLN A 482 12.03 24.97 21.65
CA GLN A 482 13.48 24.87 21.83
C GLN A 482 13.90 25.07 23.29
N ARG A 483 13.33 26.07 23.99
CA ARG A 483 13.62 26.37 25.40
C ARG A 483 13.27 25.21 26.33
N MET A 484 12.18 24.50 26.07
CA MET A 484 11.79 23.32 26.86
C MET A 484 12.54 22.04 26.47
N HIS A 485 13.45 22.11 25.49
CA HIS A 485 14.19 20.98 24.93
C HIS A 485 13.25 19.81 24.60
N MET A 486 12.20 20.10 23.82
CA MET A 486 11.09 19.18 23.58
C MET A 486 11.53 17.88 22.88
N LEU A 487 12.29 17.96 21.79
CA LEU A 487 12.60 16.81 20.92
C LEU A 487 13.18 15.58 21.62
N PRO A 488 14.17 15.68 22.54
CA PRO A 488 14.66 14.49 23.27
C PRO A 488 13.70 13.94 24.32
N LYS A 489 12.61 14.67 24.63
CA LYS A 489 11.66 14.36 25.69
C LYS A 489 10.34 13.79 25.19
N VAL A 490 10.16 13.73 23.86
CA VAL A 490 8.97 13.18 23.23
C VAL A 490 9.34 12.26 22.08
N LYS A 491 8.47 11.30 21.80
CA LYS A 491 8.43 10.60 20.52
C LYS A 491 7.35 11.25 19.67
N LEU A 492 7.67 11.58 18.42
CA LEU A 492 6.75 12.23 17.48
C LEU A 492 6.54 11.35 16.26
N ASP A 493 5.32 11.31 15.77
CA ASP A 493 4.96 10.75 14.47
C ASP A 493 4.06 11.73 13.71
N PHE A 494 4.28 11.81 12.41
CA PHE A 494 3.58 12.73 11.52
C PHE A 494 3.02 11.95 10.36
N ARG A 495 1.70 12.03 10.18
CA ARG A 495 1.00 11.30 9.12
C ARG A 495 0.11 12.22 8.34
N HIS A 496 0.14 12.06 7.02
CA HIS A 496 -0.64 12.86 6.08
C HIS A 496 -1.76 12.02 5.50
N PHE A 497 -2.98 12.55 5.56
CA PHE A 497 -4.17 11.86 5.11
C PHE A 497 -5.01 12.77 4.22
N VAL A 498 -5.66 12.18 3.22
CA VAL A 498 -6.65 12.84 2.37
C VAL A 498 -7.99 12.14 2.52
N LEU A 499 -9.07 12.93 2.55
CA LEU A 499 -10.43 12.42 2.70
C LEU A 499 -10.73 11.44 1.57
N TYR A 500 -11.04 10.21 1.95
CA TYR A 500 -11.46 9.16 1.04
C TYR A 500 -12.98 9.19 0.88
N LYS A 501 -13.71 9.19 2.02
CA LYS A 501 -15.16 9.25 2.04
C LYS A 501 -15.68 9.80 3.36
N ASP A 502 -16.66 10.69 3.29
CA ASP A 502 -17.41 11.19 4.44
C ASP A 502 -18.76 10.49 4.53
N PHE A 503 -19.05 9.87 5.66
CA PHE A 503 -20.34 9.21 5.94
C PHE A 503 -21.22 10.06 6.87
N SER A 504 -20.83 11.30 7.12
CA SER A 504 -21.65 12.26 7.84
C SER A 504 -22.80 12.69 6.91
N CYS A 505 -23.82 11.83 6.77
CA CYS A 505 -24.93 12.09 5.87
C CYS A 505 -25.59 13.43 6.17
N HIS A 506 -25.74 14.21 5.10
CA HIS A 506 -26.73 15.25 4.95
C HIS A 506 -28.12 14.65 5.22
N GLY A 507 -28.87 15.29 6.11
CA GLY A 507 -30.32 15.17 6.13
C GLY A 507 -30.93 15.75 4.87
#